data_AF-A0A923VI43-F1
#
_entry.id   AF-A0A923VI43-F1
#
_cell.length_a   1.000
_cell.length_b   1.000
_cell.length_c   1.000
_cell.angle_alpha   90.00
_cell.angle_beta   90.00
_cell.angle_gamma   90.00
#
_symmetry.space_group_name_H-M   'P 1'
#
loop_
_entity.id
_entity.type
_entity.pdbx_description
1 polymer ?
#
loop_
_entity_poly.entity_id
_entity_poly.type
_entity_poly.pdbx_seq_one_letter_code
_entity_poly.pdbx_strand_id
1 'polypeptide(L)'
;MRQPPHKLTYIKLVMPKGWPAPPTNIFANNPLTEEGFQLGRKLFYDARLSKDSNFSCASCHQQSGAVSTFGHDFSHGFNNSFTTRNAPALFNIAWQKELHWDGGINHIELQPL
;
A
#
# COMPACT_ATOMS: atom_id res chain seq x y z
N MET A 1 14.46 -12.90 -25.12
CA MET A 1 14.69 -11.55 -25.66
C MET A 1 14.55 -10.57 -24.50
N ARG A 2 15.59 -9.81 -24.12
CA ARG A 2 15.45 -8.77 -23.10
C ARG A 2 14.78 -7.57 -23.76
N GLN A 3 13.62 -7.16 -23.24
CA GLN A 3 13.02 -5.88 -23.64
C GLN A 3 14.00 -4.75 -23.28
N PRO A 4 14.08 -3.68 -24.09
CA PRO A 4 14.86 -2.50 -23.72
C PRO A 4 14.36 -1.94 -22.38
N PRO A 5 15.24 -1.32 -21.56
CA PRO A 5 14.82 -0.73 -20.29
C PRO A 5 13.68 0.25 -20.55
N HIS A 6 12.56 0.03 -19.86
CA HIS A 6 11.39 0.87 -20.00
C HIS A 6 11.74 2.30 -19.58
N LYS A 7 11.45 3.28 -20.43
CA LYS A 7 11.68 4.69 -20.10
C LYS A 7 10.65 5.12 -19.07
N LEU A 8 11.09 5.56 -17.89
CA LEU A 8 10.20 5.97 -16.81
C LEU A 8 9.71 7.41 -17.00
N THR A 9 8.44 7.63 -16.65
CA THR A 9 7.78 8.93 -16.63
C THR A 9 7.65 9.40 -15.19
N TYR A 10 8.53 10.31 -14.77
CA TYR A 10 8.53 10.84 -13.41
C TYR A 10 7.35 11.80 -13.17
N ILE A 11 6.70 11.63 -12.02
CA ILE A 11 5.59 12.46 -11.58
C ILE A 11 5.89 13.06 -10.20
N LYS A 12 5.13 14.08 -9.80
CA LYS A 12 5.26 14.74 -8.50
C LYS A 12 4.07 14.40 -7.61
N LEU A 13 4.30 14.27 -6.31
CA LEU A 13 3.22 14.23 -5.34
C LEU A 13 2.44 15.55 -5.40
N VAL A 14 1.14 15.48 -5.66
CA VAL A 14 0.25 16.64 -5.65
C VAL A 14 -0.39 16.73 -4.27
N MET A 15 -0.21 17.88 -3.61
CA MET A 15 -0.80 18.15 -2.29
C MET A 15 -1.79 19.32 -2.39
N PRO A 16 -2.93 19.26 -1.68
CA PRO A 16 -3.85 20.39 -1.59
C PRO A 16 -3.16 21.62 -0.98
N LYS A 17 -3.60 22.81 -1.38
CA LYS A 17 -3.11 24.07 -0.82
C LYS A 17 -3.38 24.11 0.69
N GLY A 18 -2.36 24.42 1.49
CA GLY A 18 -2.46 24.51 2.95
C GLY A 18 -2.29 23.18 3.69
N TRP A 19 -2.09 22.07 2.99
CA TRP A 19 -1.78 20.78 3.60
C TRP A 19 -0.32 20.74 4.09
N PRO A 20 -0.02 20.14 5.26
CA PRO A 20 1.35 20.04 5.75
C PRO A 20 2.21 19.17 4.81
N ALA A 21 3.50 19.46 4.75
CA ALA A 21 4.44 18.55 4.09
C ALA A 21 4.56 17.22 4.87
N PRO A 22 4.79 16.09 4.18
CA PRO A 22 5.21 14.84 4.82
C PRO A 22 6.38 15.05 5.79
N PRO A 23 6.42 14.37 6.94
CA PRO A 23 7.52 14.48 7.90
C PRO A 23 8.83 13.91 7.35
N THR A 24 8.77 13.00 6.39
CA THR A 24 9.91 12.37 5.71
C THR A 24 9.67 12.28 4.22
N ASN A 25 10.75 12.29 3.42
CA ASN A 25 10.66 12.04 1.98
C ASN A 25 10.66 10.55 1.69
N ILE A 26 9.49 9.90 1.76
CA ILE A 26 9.33 8.46 1.50
C ILE A 26 9.68 8.04 0.06
N PHE A 27 9.83 8.99 -0.87
CA PHE A 27 10.15 8.75 -2.27
C PHE A 27 11.64 8.94 -2.61
N ALA A 28 12.50 9.16 -1.61
CA ALA A 28 13.93 9.41 -1.83
C ALA A 28 14.63 8.26 -2.57
N ASN A 29 14.28 7.02 -2.22
CA ASN A 29 14.88 5.81 -2.79
C ASN A 29 13.99 5.12 -3.83
N ASN A 30 12.71 5.51 -3.91
CA ASN A 30 11.74 5.03 -4.87
C ASN A 30 10.97 6.23 -5.46
N PRO A 31 11.55 6.94 -6.44
CA PRO A 31 10.90 8.11 -7.01
C PRO A 31 9.57 7.78 -7.68
N LEU A 32 8.58 8.64 -7.51
CA LEU A 32 7.27 8.47 -8.14
C LEU A 32 7.38 8.48 -9.66
N THR A 33 6.84 7.43 -10.28
CA THR A 33 6.69 7.30 -11.73
C THR A 33 5.28 6.84 -12.06
N GLU A 34 4.78 7.21 -13.23
CA GLU A 34 3.47 6.75 -13.70
C GLU A 34 3.47 5.22 -13.84
N GLU A 35 4.53 4.65 -14.39
CA GLU A 35 4.66 3.20 -14.58
C GLU A 35 4.71 2.46 -13.23
N GLY A 36 5.43 3.00 -12.25
CA GLY A 36 5.48 2.47 -10.90
C GLY A 36 4.12 2.54 -10.20
N PHE A 37 3.39 3.64 -10.35
CA PHE A 37 2.03 3.80 -9.82
C PHE A 37 1.05 2.78 -10.43
N GLN A 38 1.06 2.62 -11.75
CA GLN A 38 0.19 1.66 -12.44
C GLN A 38 0.54 0.21 -12.08
N LEU A 39 1.83 -0.10 -11.97
CA LEU A 39 2.28 -1.41 -11.49
C LEU A 39 1.82 -1.68 -10.06
N GLY A 40 2.08 -0.74 -9.14
CA GLY A 40 1.65 -0.86 -7.74
C GLY A 40 0.14 -1.03 -7.61
N ARG A 41 -0.65 -0.25 -8.37
CA ARG A 41 -2.11 -0.42 -8.45
C ARG A 41 -2.48 -1.82 -8.90
N LYS A 42 -1.85 -2.35 -9.96
CA LYS A 42 -2.15 -3.69 -10.45
C LYS A 42 -1.85 -4.75 -9.39
N LEU A 43 -0.69 -4.67 -8.74
CA LEU A 43 -0.28 -5.62 -7.69
C LEU A 43 -1.19 -5.56 -6.47
N PHE A 44 -1.66 -4.37 -6.07
CA PHE A 44 -2.56 -4.18 -4.93
C PHE A 44 -3.88 -4.98 -5.04
N TYR A 45 -4.34 -5.21 -6.27
CA TYR A 45 -5.55 -6.00 -6.57
C TYR A 45 -5.24 -7.41 -7.08
N ASP A 46 -3.98 -7.82 -7.15
CA ASP A 46 -3.59 -9.13 -7.70
C ASP A 46 -3.56 -10.19 -6.60
N ALA A 47 -4.60 -11.02 -6.56
CA ALA A 47 -4.69 -12.08 -5.56
C ALA A 47 -3.62 -13.17 -5.73
N ARG A 48 -2.99 -13.30 -6.90
CA ARG A 48 -1.98 -14.34 -7.18
C ARG A 48 -0.71 -14.20 -6.34
N LEU A 49 -0.55 -13.07 -5.65
CA LEU A 49 0.53 -12.86 -4.69
C LEU A 49 0.27 -13.57 -3.35
N SER A 50 -0.97 -13.95 -3.03
CA SER A 50 -1.25 -14.79 -1.86
C SER A 50 -0.94 -16.26 -2.12
N LYS A 51 -0.66 -16.98 -1.02
CA LYS A 51 -0.35 -18.41 -1.02
C LYS A 51 -1.39 -19.28 -1.73
N ASP A 52 -2.67 -18.91 -1.65
CA ASP A 52 -3.81 -19.61 -2.25
C ASP A 52 -4.43 -18.88 -3.45
N SER A 53 -3.83 -17.76 -3.90
CA SER A 53 -4.34 -16.92 -4.98
C SER A 53 -5.75 -16.32 -4.77
N ASN A 54 -6.25 -16.28 -3.53
CA ASN A 54 -7.61 -15.83 -3.21
C ASN A 54 -7.67 -14.44 -2.58
N PHE A 55 -6.57 -13.93 -2.03
CA PHE A 55 -6.55 -12.68 -1.26
C PHE A 55 -5.56 -11.69 -1.86
N SER A 56 -6.02 -10.50 -2.23
CA SER A 56 -5.15 -9.38 -2.61
C SER A 56 -4.99 -8.42 -1.44
N CYS A 57 -4.09 -7.44 -1.56
CA CYS A 57 -3.98 -6.37 -0.56
C CYS A 57 -5.34 -5.67 -0.34
N ALA A 58 -6.10 -5.47 -1.43
CA ALA A 58 -7.43 -4.87 -1.43
C ALA A 58 -8.52 -5.68 -0.69
N SER A 59 -8.31 -6.98 -0.47
CA SER A 59 -9.26 -7.83 0.27
C SER A 59 -9.38 -7.37 1.74
N CYS A 60 -8.26 -6.94 2.33
CA CYS A 60 -8.21 -6.43 3.70
C CYS A 60 -8.24 -4.91 3.75
N HIS A 61 -7.62 -4.23 2.79
CA HIS A 61 -7.55 -2.76 2.70
C HIS A 61 -8.59 -2.21 1.73
N GLN A 62 -9.85 -2.28 2.14
CA GLN A 62 -11.01 -2.08 1.27
C GLN A 62 -11.27 -0.59 1.03
N GLN A 63 -11.37 -0.17 -0.22
CA GLN A 63 -11.59 1.25 -0.56
C GLN A 63 -12.86 1.84 0.07
N SER A 64 -13.96 1.07 0.12
CA SER A 64 -15.22 1.45 0.77
C SER A 64 -15.09 1.64 2.28
N GLY A 65 -14.10 0.98 2.90
CA GLY A 65 -13.75 1.09 4.31
C GLY A 65 -12.60 2.05 4.59
N ALA A 66 -12.42 3.10 3.78
CA ALA A 66 -11.27 4.00 3.89
C ALA A 66 -9.92 3.25 3.81
N VAL A 67 -9.83 2.27 2.91
CA VAL A 67 -8.62 1.46 2.68
C VAL A 67 -8.19 0.69 3.94
N SER A 68 -9.15 0.31 4.79
CA SER A 68 -9.01 -0.54 5.98
C SER A 68 -9.99 -1.73 5.90
N THR A 69 -9.96 -2.62 6.89
CA THR A 69 -11.01 -3.64 7.02
C THR A 69 -12.24 -2.99 7.65
N PHE A 70 -13.40 -3.12 6.99
CA PHE A 70 -14.68 -2.60 7.47
C PHE A 70 -15.67 -3.73 7.77
N GLY A 71 -16.58 -3.51 8.72
CA GLY A 71 -17.67 -4.45 9.04
C GLY A 71 -17.25 -5.70 9.82
N HIS A 72 -15.97 -5.83 10.18
CA HIS A 72 -15.42 -6.95 10.94
C HIS A 72 -14.30 -6.48 11.87
N ASP A 73 -14.18 -7.11 13.03
CA ASP A 73 -13.11 -6.82 14.00
C ASP A 73 -11.73 -7.23 13.47
N PHE A 74 -11.66 -8.35 12.74
CA PHE A 74 -10.43 -8.89 12.15
C PHE A 74 -10.59 -9.09 10.64
N SER A 75 -9.48 -9.02 9.90
CA SER A 75 -9.48 -9.29 8.46
C SER A 75 -9.59 -10.78 8.17
N HIS A 76 -10.06 -11.14 6.99
CA HIS A 76 -10.04 -12.53 6.50
C HIS A 76 -8.75 -12.76 5.70
N GLY A 77 -7.98 -13.78 6.07
CA GLY A 77 -6.72 -14.15 5.44
C GLY A 77 -6.76 -15.55 4.81
N PHE A 78 -5.56 -16.11 4.64
CA PHE A 78 -5.34 -17.43 4.05
C PHE A 78 -6.30 -18.50 4.61
N ASN A 79 -6.86 -19.34 3.74
CA ASN A 79 -7.79 -20.39 4.13
C ASN A 79 -9.05 -19.87 4.87
N ASN A 80 -9.45 -18.63 4.58
CA ASN A 80 -10.60 -17.95 5.19
C ASN A 80 -10.53 -17.84 6.73
N SER A 81 -9.32 -17.92 7.29
CA SER A 81 -9.11 -17.70 8.73
C SER A 81 -9.07 -16.22 9.06
N PHE A 82 -9.53 -15.84 10.25
CA PHE A 82 -9.30 -14.49 10.76
C PHE A 82 -7.82 -14.22 11.02
N THR A 83 -7.40 -12.99 10.72
CA THR A 83 -6.11 -12.45 11.18
C THR A 83 -6.15 -12.14 12.67
N THR A 84 -5.01 -11.76 13.24
CA THR A 84 -4.90 -11.40 14.68
C THR A 84 -5.20 -9.93 14.96
N ARG A 85 -5.31 -9.10 13.92
CA ARG A 85 -5.58 -7.65 14.00
C ARG A 85 -6.37 -7.20 12.77
N ASN A 86 -7.16 -6.14 12.94
CA ASN A 86 -7.78 -5.43 11.81
C ASN A 86 -6.71 -4.82 10.88
N ALA A 87 -6.98 -4.68 9.59
CA ALA A 87 -6.06 -3.98 8.69
C ALA A 87 -6.14 -2.46 8.92
N PRO A 88 -5.03 -1.77 9.24
CA PRO A 88 -5.04 -0.32 9.42
C PRO A 88 -5.38 0.39 8.10
N ALA A 89 -5.88 1.61 8.18
CA ALA A 89 -6.17 2.41 6.99
C ALA A 89 -4.88 2.81 6.24
N LEU A 90 -4.91 2.78 4.91
CA LEU A 90 -3.77 3.14 4.05
C LEU A 90 -3.87 4.54 3.40
N PHE A 91 -4.87 5.34 3.75
CA PHE A 91 -4.89 6.73 3.29
C PHE A 91 -3.83 7.56 4.03
N ASN A 92 -3.23 8.53 3.31
CA ASN A 92 -2.26 9.48 3.86
C ASN A 92 -1.02 8.85 4.50
N ILE A 93 -0.59 7.66 4.06
CA ILE A 93 0.59 6.96 4.60
C ILE A 93 1.87 7.80 4.54
N ALA A 94 2.00 8.69 3.56
CA ALA A 94 3.14 9.63 3.48
C ALA A 94 3.27 10.55 4.71
N TRP A 95 2.21 10.74 5.49
CA TRP A 95 2.21 11.55 6.72
C TRP A 95 2.35 10.73 8.00
N GLN A 96 2.33 9.40 7.90
CA GLN A 96 2.50 8.51 9.05
C GLN A 96 3.99 8.35 9.37
N LYS A 97 4.36 8.48 10.65
CA LYS A 97 5.74 8.28 11.12
C LYS A 97 6.04 6.81 11.43
N GLU A 98 5.00 6.09 11.82
CA GLU A 98 5.03 4.72 12.28
C GLU A 98 3.90 3.97 11.58
N LEU A 99 4.19 2.74 11.17
CA LEU A 99 3.29 1.83 10.46
C LEU A 99 3.06 0.59 11.33
N HIS A 100 2.06 -0.20 10.95
CA HIS A 100 1.49 -1.28 11.79
C HIS A 100 0.82 -0.76 13.06
N TRP A 101 0.13 -1.65 13.75
CA TRP A 101 -0.56 -1.34 15.02
C TRP A 101 0.39 -1.14 16.20
N ASP A 102 1.61 -1.66 16.13
CA ASP A 102 2.63 -1.56 17.16
C ASP A 102 3.72 -0.53 16.84
N GLY A 103 3.62 0.15 15.69
CA GLY A 103 4.60 1.15 15.27
C GLY A 103 5.97 0.58 14.92
N GLY A 104 6.10 -0.75 14.76
CA GLY A 104 7.40 -1.41 14.58
C GLY A 104 8.11 -1.09 13.26
N ILE A 105 7.41 -0.50 12.29
CA ILE A 105 7.94 -0.17 10.96
C ILE A 105 7.84 1.32 10.71
N ASN A 106 8.90 1.94 10.21
CA ASN A 106 9.01 3.38 10.00
C ASN A 106 9.09 3.81 8.52
N HIS A 107 8.99 2.86 7.58
CA HIS A 107 9.03 3.15 6.15
C HIS A 107 8.16 2.16 5.36
N ILE A 108 7.42 2.66 4.37
CA ILE A 108 6.45 1.83 3.60
C ILE A 108 7.14 0.75 2.77
N GLU A 109 8.33 1.00 2.24
CA GLU A 109 9.07 0.00 1.44
C GLU A 109 9.59 -1.20 2.26
N LEU A 110 9.50 -1.15 3.60
CA LEU A 110 9.77 -2.29 4.47
C LEU A 110 8.53 -3.15 4.72
N GLN A 111 7.37 -2.70 4.27
CA GLN A 111 6.12 -3.46 4.31
C GLN A 111 6.07 -4.38 3.09
N PRO A 112 6.13 -5.71 3.26
CA PRO A 112 5.55 -6.59 2.26
C PRO A 112 4.04 -6.35 2.29
N LEU A 113 3.52 -5.66 1.27
CA LEU A 113 2.09 -5.68 0.95
C LEU A 113 1.72 -7.00 0.30
#